data_AF-A0A3D1BND8-F1
#
_entry.id   AF-A0A3D1BND8-F1
#
_cell.length_a   1.000
_cell.length_b   1.000
_cell.length_c   1.000
_cell.angle_alpha   90.00
_cell.angle_beta   90.00
_cell.angle_gamma   90.00
#
_symmetry.space_group_name_H-M   'P 1'
#
loop_
_entity.id
_entity.type
_entity.pdbx_description
1 polymer ?
#
loop_
_entity_poly.entity_id
_entity_poly.type
_entity_poly.pdbx_seq_one_letter_code
_entity_poly.pdbx_strand_id
1 'polypeptide(L)'
;DIKTLFALGYFDDVRVEIEPFEDGIKLIYIVKERPTITSIDFQGNEKIETDKIKEQVTISTGAIASPLLISDNVQKIIAFYHSEGYWHVRVIPVTRVISEDAVALTFQIEEGLKVTIRELKIEGNKALSSSEIKKAMKTREHWLFSFITGGGFYKKEEMEADVERIRELYHSKGYIQVVVAEPRVTLSPDKKHIYIKISVSEGEQFKVGSVDLKGNTVFTDSELLQKIETATGKVFNRKALRKDISNILNLYSEKGYILSDVRPMLDLDIQKKLVNLTLSISEGDIFRVGRIIITGNRITRDKVIRREMRLDEGDVFNSKLMRRSYERIANTQYFDSVEITPEPTAEEKYVDVHVKVKERQTGMLSIGGGYSSADRFIGMGDITQTNLFGKGYVLRLRAELSARRTSYNLFFKDPW
;
A
#
# COMPACT_ATOMS: atom_id res chain seq x y z
N ASP A 1 -39.51 -21.14 3.52
CA ASP A 1 -39.95 -20.23 2.43
C ASP A 1 -40.05 -18.78 2.89
N ILE A 2 -40.96 -18.42 3.82
CA ILE A 2 -41.09 -17.03 4.31
C ILE A 2 -39.74 -16.46 4.80
N LYS A 3 -39.03 -17.19 5.68
CA LYS A 3 -37.69 -16.79 6.15
C LYS A 3 -36.67 -16.63 5.02
N THR A 4 -36.74 -17.46 3.99
CA THR A 4 -35.85 -17.42 2.82
C THR A 4 -36.15 -16.19 1.96
N LEU A 5 -37.44 -15.89 1.71
CA LEU A 5 -37.87 -14.69 0.98
C LEU A 5 -37.51 -13.40 1.72
N PHE A 6 -37.68 -13.37 3.05
CA PHE A 6 -37.22 -12.24 3.86
C PHE A 6 -35.70 -12.07 3.85
N ALA A 7 -34.95 -13.18 3.83
CA ALA A 7 -33.48 -13.15 3.77
C ALA A 7 -32.93 -12.57 2.46
N LEU A 8 -33.73 -12.52 1.39
CA LEU A 8 -33.37 -11.82 0.15
C LEU A 8 -33.29 -10.30 0.33
N GLY A 9 -33.95 -9.74 1.37
CA GLY A 9 -33.89 -8.31 1.69
C GLY A 9 -34.70 -7.39 0.77
N TYR A 10 -35.46 -7.96 -0.16
CA TYR A 10 -36.26 -7.24 -1.17
C TYR A 10 -37.65 -6.85 -0.69
N PHE A 11 -38.17 -7.50 0.34
CA PHE A 11 -39.56 -7.35 0.77
C PHE A 11 -39.66 -6.72 2.16
N ASP A 12 -40.63 -5.83 2.32
CA ASP A 12 -41.05 -5.18 3.56
C ASP A 12 -41.99 -6.09 4.35
N ASP A 13 -42.87 -6.82 3.64
CA ASP A 13 -43.78 -7.81 4.21
C ASP A 13 -43.89 -9.02 3.26
N VAL A 14 -44.02 -10.24 3.82
CA VAL A 14 -44.26 -11.48 3.08
C VAL A 14 -45.33 -12.28 3.82
N ARG A 15 -46.51 -12.40 3.20
CA ARG A 15 -47.64 -13.18 3.70
C ARG A 15 -47.87 -14.39 2.80
N VAL A 16 -48.36 -15.46 3.39
CA VAL A 16 -48.73 -16.68 2.66
C VAL A 16 -50.19 -16.96 2.95
N GLU A 17 -50.98 -17.00 1.89
CA GLU A 17 -52.36 -17.43 1.92
C GLU A 17 -52.48 -18.83 1.34
N ILE A 18 -53.43 -19.59 1.85
CA ILE A 18 -53.64 -20.98 1.50
C ILE A 18 -55.03 -21.11 0.89
N GLU A 19 -55.09 -21.56 -0.37
CA GLU A 19 -56.33 -21.86 -1.07
C GLU A 19 -56.40 -23.35 -1.43
N PRO A 20 -57.56 -24.02 -1.28
CA PRO A 20 -57.77 -25.34 -1.86
C PRO A 20 -57.74 -25.25 -3.38
N PHE A 21 -57.00 -26.14 -4.05
CA PHE A 21 -56.95 -26.18 -5.51
C PHE A 21 -56.83 -27.63 -5.99
N GLU A 22 -57.84 -28.11 -6.71
CA GLU A 22 -57.99 -29.52 -7.11
C GLU A 22 -57.85 -30.48 -5.90
N ASP A 23 -57.04 -31.55 -6.03
CA ASP A 23 -56.72 -32.50 -4.95
C ASP A 23 -55.53 -32.03 -4.07
N GLY A 24 -55.20 -30.74 -4.09
CA GLY A 24 -54.03 -30.18 -3.44
C GLY A 24 -54.23 -28.80 -2.79
N ILE A 25 -53.11 -28.18 -2.43
CA ILE A 25 -53.05 -26.88 -1.76
C ILE A 25 -52.29 -25.89 -2.63
N LYS A 26 -52.90 -24.73 -2.91
CA LYS A 26 -52.26 -23.60 -3.58
C LYS A 26 -51.76 -22.60 -2.53
N LEU A 27 -50.47 -22.30 -2.57
CA LEU A 27 -49.84 -21.28 -1.72
C LEU A 27 -49.71 -19.98 -2.52
N ILE A 28 -50.30 -18.90 -2.02
CA ILE A 28 -50.20 -17.57 -2.61
C ILE A 28 -49.30 -16.72 -1.72
N TYR A 29 -48.16 -16.29 -2.26
CA TYR A 29 -47.24 -15.40 -1.58
C TYR A 29 -47.59 -13.96 -1.94
N ILE A 30 -48.10 -13.21 -0.96
CA ILE A 30 -48.37 -11.78 -1.10
C ILE A 30 -47.18 -11.04 -0.50
N VAL A 31 -46.44 -10.34 -1.35
CA VAL A 31 -45.25 -9.60 -0.95
C VAL A 31 -45.49 -8.10 -1.09
N LYS A 32 -44.94 -7.34 -0.15
CA LYS A 32 -44.79 -5.89 -0.28
C LYS A 32 -43.32 -5.62 -0.55
N GLU A 33 -42.99 -5.12 -1.73
CA GLU A 33 -41.62 -4.79 -2.09
C GLU A 33 -41.11 -3.59 -1.29
N ARG A 34 -39.80 -3.54 -1.07
CA ARG A 34 -39.15 -2.36 -0.50
C ARG A 34 -38.91 -1.33 -1.59
N PRO A 35 -39.12 -0.04 -1.30
CA PRO A 35 -38.90 1.00 -2.28
C PRO A 35 -37.42 1.08 -2.66
N THR A 36 -37.18 1.54 -3.89
CA THR A 36 -35.85 1.82 -4.42
C THR A 36 -35.41 3.24 -4.11
N ILE A 37 -34.10 3.45 -3.97
CA ILE A 37 -33.51 4.76 -3.68
C ILE A 37 -33.27 5.50 -4.99
N THR A 38 -34.00 6.60 -5.22
CA THR A 38 -33.87 7.39 -6.45
C THR A 38 -32.83 8.51 -6.34
N SER A 39 -32.61 9.04 -5.15
CA SER A 39 -31.56 10.03 -4.88
C SER A 39 -30.90 9.80 -3.53
N ILE A 40 -29.62 10.16 -3.44
CA ILE A 40 -28.82 10.12 -2.22
C ILE A 40 -28.22 11.50 -2.03
N ASP A 41 -28.65 12.16 -0.96
CA ASP A 41 -28.26 13.52 -0.63
C ASP A 41 -27.54 13.57 0.73
N PHE A 42 -26.66 14.55 0.90
CA PHE A 42 -25.92 14.78 2.13
C PHE A 42 -26.16 16.22 2.56
N GLN A 43 -26.47 16.43 3.84
CA GLN A 43 -26.75 17.74 4.40
C GLN A 43 -25.98 17.94 5.71
N GLY A 44 -25.52 19.17 5.95
CA GLY A 44 -24.75 19.52 7.14
C GLY A 44 -23.25 19.23 7.05
N ASN A 45 -22.76 18.71 5.92
CA ASN A 45 -21.34 18.56 5.65
C ASN A 45 -20.70 19.87 5.16
N GLU A 46 -20.37 20.78 6.08
CA GLU A 46 -19.73 22.06 5.74
C GLU A 46 -18.21 21.98 5.66
N LYS A 47 -17.58 21.08 6.43
CA LYS A 47 -16.12 20.95 6.52
C LYS A 47 -15.55 19.92 5.56
N ILE A 48 -16.36 18.95 5.11
CA ILE A 48 -15.94 17.93 4.15
C ILE A 48 -16.80 18.01 2.88
N GLU A 49 -16.13 18.04 1.73
CA GLU A 49 -16.76 18.04 0.41
C GLU A 49 -17.59 16.77 0.20
N THR A 50 -18.80 16.96 -0.36
CA THR A 50 -19.76 15.88 -0.59
C THR A 50 -19.19 14.74 -1.42
N ASP A 51 -18.34 15.03 -2.40
CA ASP A 51 -17.76 14.00 -3.28
C ASP A 51 -16.85 13.03 -2.50
N LYS A 52 -16.11 13.52 -1.51
CA LYS A 52 -15.29 12.67 -0.64
C LYS A 52 -16.14 11.74 0.23
N ILE A 53 -17.31 12.21 0.67
CA ILE A 53 -18.25 11.38 1.43
C ILE A 53 -18.85 10.30 0.52
N LYS A 54 -19.24 10.67 -0.70
CA LYS A 54 -19.77 9.74 -1.71
C LYS A 54 -18.80 8.61 -2.04
N GLU A 55 -17.50 8.88 -2.11
CA GLU A 55 -16.47 7.85 -2.33
C GLU A 55 -16.43 6.77 -1.24
N GLN A 56 -16.88 7.08 -0.02
CA GLN A 56 -16.90 6.12 1.10
C GLN A 56 -18.20 5.32 1.19
N VAL A 57 -19.23 5.78 0.48
CA VAL A 57 -20.58 5.20 0.53
C VAL A 57 -20.70 4.13 -0.56
N THR A 58 -21.24 2.99 -0.16
CA THR A 58 -21.48 1.84 -1.05
C THR A 58 -22.89 1.79 -1.60
N ILE A 59 -23.83 2.54 -0.99
CA ILE A 59 -25.19 2.65 -1.50
C ILE A 59 -25.20 3.53 -2.76
N SER A 60 -25.93 3.08 -3.77
CA SER A 60 -26.07 3.77 -5.06
C SER A 60 -27.53 3.98 -5.40
N THR A 61 -27.81 4.90 -6.31
CA THR A 61 -29.15 5.09 -6.86
C THR A 61 -29.62 3.80 -7.55
N GLY A 62 -30.88 3.44 -7.37
CA GLY A 62 -31.45 2.15 -7.80
C GLY A 62 -31.31 1.02 -6.78
N ALA A 63 -30.54 1.19 -5.70
CA ALA A 63 -30.47 0.21 -4.62
C ALA A 63 -31.78 0.16 -3.82
N ILE A 64 -32.08 -1.01 -3.23
CA ILE A 64 -33.24 -1.20 -2.37
C ILE A 64 -33.00 -0.53 -1.02
N ALA A 65 -33.99 0.21 -0.53
CA ALA A 65 -33.94 0.91 0.75
C ALA A 65 -34.03 -0.06 1.94
N SER A 66 -32.98 -0.84 2.17
CA SER A 66 -32.87 -1.76 3.29
C SER A 66 -32.31 -1.06 4.54
N PRO A 67 -32.93 -1.21 5.74
CA PRO A 67 -32.40 -0.66 6.98
C PRO A 67 -30.96 -1.09 7.28
N LEU A 68 -30.59 -2.33 6.92
CA LEU A 68 -29.23 -2.85 7.10
C LEU A 68 -28.23 -2.10 6.21
N LEU A 69 -28.57 -1.90 4.94
CA LEU A 69 -27.71 -1.19 3.98
C LEU A 69 -27.56 0.28 4.39
N ILE A 70 -28.66 0.93 4.79
CA ILE A 70 -28.63 2.31 5.25
C ILE A 70 -27.77 2.43 6.52
N SER A 71 -27.95 1.54 7.50
CA SER A 71 -27.18 1.54 8.74
C SER A 71 -25.69 1.30 8.51
N ASP A 72 -25.32 0.35 7.64
CA ASP A 72 -23.93 0.11 7.24
C ASP A 72 -23.29 1.37 6.63
N ASN A 73 -23.99 2.07 5.74
CA ASN A 73 -23.49 3.31 5.15
C ASN A 73 -23.42 4.47 6.15
N VAL A 74 -24.34 4.55 7.13
CA VAL A 74 -24.20 5.47 8.28
C VAL A 74 -22.89 5.20 9.02
N GLN A 75 -22.57 3.95 9.32
CA GLN A 75 -21.32 3.59 10.01
C GLN A 75 -20.09 3.94 9.17
N LYS A 76 -20.13 3.74 7.85
CA LYS A 76 -19.04 4.15 6.93
C LYS A 76 -18.80 5.65 6.94
N ILE A 77 -19.87 6.45 6.89
CA ILE A 77 -19.77 7.92 6.96
C ILE A 77 -19.19 8.33 8.32
N ILE A 78 -19.70 7.77 9.43
CA ILE A 78 -19.16 8.03 10.78
C ILE A 78 -17.66 7.68 10.86
N ALA A 79 -17.27 6.50 10.36
CA ALA A 79 -15.88 6.05 10.35
C ALA A 79 -14.98 6.99 9.53
N PHE A 80 -15.46 7.44 8.38
CA PHE A 80 -14.75 8.43 7.56
C PHE A 80 -14.56 9.76 8.29
N TYR A 81 -15.61 10.29 8.91
CA TYR A 81 -15.52 11.51 9.72
C TYR A 81 -14.58 11.34 10.92
N HIS A 82 -14.60 10.19 11.61
CA HIS A 82 -13.63 9.86 12.66
C HIS A 82 -12.20 9.85 12.12
N SER A 83 -11.99 9.28 10.93
CA SER A 83 -10.68 9.27 10.28
C SER A 83 -10.20 10.67 9.93
N GLU A 84 -11.11 11.62 9.70
CA GLU A 84 -10.80 13.03 9.47
C GLU A 84 -10.70 13.83 10.77
N GLY A 85 -10.93 13.21 11.95
CA GLY A 85 -10.77 13.81 13.27
C GLY A 85 -12.06 14.35 13.90
N TYR A 86 -13.22 14.08 13.31
CA TYR A 86 -14.54 14.50 13.79
C TYR A 86 -15.19 13.42 14.66
N TRP A 87 -14.70 13.26 15.89
CA TRP A 87 -15.16 12.22 16.82
C TRP A 87 -16.58 12.42 17.39
N HIS A 88 -17.14 13.62 17.23
CA HIS A 88 -18.50 13.95 17.69
C HIS A 88 -19.50 13.97 16.55
N VAL A 89 -19.14 13.39 15.40
CA VAL A 89 -20.03 13.33 14.25
C VAL A 89 -21.29 12.56 14.61
N ARG A 90 -22.45 13.08 14.20
CA ARG A 90 -23.72 12.36 14.21
C ARG A 90 -24.26 12.31 12.80
N VAL A 91 -24.65 11.12 12.37
CA VAL A 91 -25.23 10.91 11.03
C VAL A 91 -26.62 10.31 11.22
N ILE A 92 -27.65 11.02 10.75
CA ILE A 92 -29.06 10.64 10.84
C ILE A 92 -29.56 10.38 9.42
N PRO A 93 -29.93 9.14 9.07
CA PRO A 93 -30.54 8.86 7.78
C PRO A 93 -32.03 9.27 7.80
N VAL A 94 -32.44 10.06 6.82
CA VAL A 94 -33.84 10.49 6.64
C VAL A 94 -34.31 10.00 5.27
N THR A 95 -35.35 9.16 5.27
CA THR A 95 -35.99 8.67 4.04
C THR A 95 -37.27 9.44 3.77
N ARG A 96 -37.38 10.07 2.60
CA ARG A 96 -38.60 10.75 2.14
C ARG A 96 -39.26 9.92 1.05
N VAL A 97 -40.50 9.51 1.27
CA VAL A 97 -41.32 8.79 0.27
C VAL A 97 -41.63 9.72 -0.90
N ILE A 98 -41.32 9.27 -2.12
CA ILE A 98 -41.64 9.98 -3.37
C ILE A 98 -42.87 9.33 -4.01
N SER A 99 -42.89 8.00 -4.06
CA SER A 99 -44.02 7.16 -4.49
C SER A 99 -44.02 5.86 -3.69
N GLU A 100 -44.98 4.96 -3.93
CA GLU A 100 -45.05 3.67 -3.24
C GLU A 100 -43.76 2.84 -3.37
N ASP A 101 -43.10 2.90 -4.54
CA ASP A 101 -41.91 2.12 -4.86
C ASP A 101 -40.60 2.92 -4.84
N ALA A 102 -40.63 4.21 -4.45
CA ALA A 102 -39.47 5.10 -4.53
C ALA A 102 -39.31 6.01 -3.32
N VAL A 103 -38.06 6.09 -2.81
CA VAL A 103 -37.66 6.97 -1.71
C VAL A 103 -36.42 7.79 -2.07
N ALA A 104 -36.36 9.02 -1.57
CA ALA A 104 -35.12 9.80 -1.49
C ALA A 104 -34.47 9.56 -0.12
N LEU A 105 -33.16 9.31 -0.11
CA LEU A 105 -32.38 9.14 1.12
C LEU A 105 -31.49 10.35 1.34
N THR A 106 -31.64 11.01 2.48
CA THR A 106 -30.77 12.12 2.89
C THR A 106 -30.03 11.74 4.16
N PHE A 107 -28.70 11.78 4.14
CA PHE A 107 -27.88 11.68 5.35
C PHE A 107 -27.68 13.07 5.93
N GLN A 108 -28.33 13.34 7.07
CA GLN A 108 -28.12 14.57 7.84
C GLN A 108 -26.91 14.37 8.76
N ILE A 109 -25.89 15.22 8.60
CA ILE A 109 -24.60 15.12 9.25
C ILE A 109 -24.42 16.33 10.17
N GLU A 110 -24.27 16.06 11.46
CA GLU A 110 -23.78 17.03 12.43
C GLU A 110 -22.28 16.74 12.62
N GLU A 111 -21.40 17.48 11.94
CA GLU A 111 -19.95 17.16 11.90
C GLU A 111 -19.27 17.29 13.27
N GLY A 112 -19.75 18.22 14.10
CA GLY A 112 -19.15 18.50 15.40
C GLY A 112 -17.77 19.15 15.31
N LEU A 113 -17.06 19.24 16.45
CA LEU A 113 -15.74 19.84 16.51
C LEU A 113 -14.66 18.81 16.17
N LYS A 114 -13.68 19.26 15.38
CA LYS A 114 -12.46 18.51 15.09
C LYS A 114 -11.63 18.40 16.36
N VAL A 115 -11.29 17.18 16.75
CA VAL A 115 -10.56 16.91 17.99
C VAL A 115 -9.08 16.71 17.67
N THR A 116 -8.21 17.45 18.36
CA THR A 116 -6.76 17.39 18.14
C THR A 116 -6.05 16.67 19.27
N ILE A 117 -4.96 15.96 18.95
CA ILE A 117 -4.10 15.33 19.93
C ILE A 117 -3.25 16.42 20.57
N ARG A 118 -3.53 16.73 21.84
CA ARG A 118 -2.78 17.74 22.59
C ARG A 118 -1.52 17.16 23.22
N GLU A 119 -1.59 15.92 23.70
CA GLU A 119 -0.46 15.26 24.33
C GLU A 119 -0.49 13.77 24.01
N LEU A 120 0.70 13.23 23.73
CA LEU A 120 0.98 11.82 23.57
C LEU A 120 2.10 11.46 24.54
N LYS A 121 1.77 10.69 25.56
CA LYS A 121 2.69 10.29 26.61
C LYS A 121 3.03 8.81 26.49
N ILE A 122 4.33 8.51 26.50
CA ILE A 122 4.84 7.14 26.64
C ILE A 122 5.26 6.95 28.09
N GLU A 123 4.83 5.85 28.72
CA GLU A 123 5.19 5.50 30.08
C GLU A 123 5.83 4.10 30.13
N GLY A 124 6.77 3.90 31.04
CA GLY A 124 7.46 2.62 31.24
C GLY A 124 8.69 2.41 30.34
N ASN A 125 8.93 3.30 29.38
CA ASN A 125 10.16 3.31 28.60
C ASN A 125 11.35 3.81 29.46
N LYS A 126 12.43 3.02 29.54
CA LYS A 126 13.67 3.33 30.27
C LYS A 126 14.87 3.26 29.34
N ALA A 127 14.91 2.25 28.47
CA ALA A 127 15.98 2.02 27.51
C ALA A 127 15.88 2.91 26.27
N LEU A 128 14.66 3.11 25.74
CA LEU A 128 14.42 4.00 24.61
C LEU A 128 13.80 5.32 25.09
N SER A 129 14.22 6.43 24.48
CA SER A 129 13.62 7.73 24.77
C SER A 129 12.21 7.84 24.18
N SER A 130 11.31 8.58 24.84
CA SER A 130 9.95 8.79 24.32
C SER A 130 9.95 9.48 22.95
N SER A 131 10.97 10.29 22.65
CA SER A 131 11.16 10.91 21.33
C SER A 131 11.50 9.88 20.24
N GLU A 132 12.37 8.90 20.54
CA GLU A 132 12.70 7.82 19.60
C GLU A 132 11.46 6.95 19.29
N ILE A 133 10.66 6.65 20.32
CA ILE A 133 9.40 5.91 20.17
C ILE A 133 8.40 6.72 19.33
N LYS A 134 8.18 7.99 19.66
CA LYS A 134 7.31 8.90 18.89
C LYS A 134 7.73 9.06 17.43
N LYS A 135 9.03 8.97 17.12
CA LYS A 135 9.54 9.04 15.73
C LYS A 135 9.19 7.80 14.90
N ALA A 136 9.05 6.63 15.53
CA ALA A 136 8.60 5.42 14.84
C ALA A 136 7.09 5.43 14.54
N MET A 137 6.35 6.29 15.23
CA MET A 137 4.90 6.45 15.05
C MET A 137 4.58 7.41 13.91
N LYS A 138 3.42 7.20 13.27
CA LYS A 138 2.79 8.19 12.37
C LYS A 138 1.90 9.16 13.13
N THR A 139 1.23 8.71 14.20
CA THR A 139 0.41 9.60 15.03
C THR A 139 1.31 10.58 15.77
N ARG A 140 0.97 11.87 15.71
CA ARG A 140 1.73 12.96 16.31
C ARG A 140 0.84 13.92 17.06
N GLU A 141 1.44 14.63 18.02
CA GLU A 141 0.82 15.77 18.70
C GLU A 141 0.59 16.90 17.69
N HIS A 142 -0.49 17.66 17.90
CA HIS A 142 -0.78 18.83 17.09
C HIS A 142 0.19 19.98 17.45
N TRP A 143 1.01 20.36 16.48
CA TRP A 143 1.96 21.48 16.54
C TRP A 143 1.61 22.61 15.54
N LEU A 144 2.32 23.75 15.62
CA LEU A 144 1.99 24.98 14.87
C LEU A 144 1.85 24.81 13.35
N PHE A 145 2.55 23.84 12.72
CA PHE A 145 2.48 23.58 11.27
C PHE A 145 1.65 22.35 10.89
N SER A 146 0.88 21.78 11.81
CA SER A 146 0.08 20.56 11.55
C SER A 146 -0.94 20.73 10.42
N PHE A 147 -1.37 21.97 10.16
CA PHE A 147 -2.27 22.30 9.06
C PHE A 147 -1.67 22.05 7.67
N ILE A 148 -0.32 22.08 7.54
CA ILE A 148 0.39 21.75 6.29
C ILE A 148 0.61 20.24 6.18
N THR A 149 0.95 19.59 7.30
CA THR A 149 1.32 18.16 7.30
C THR A 149 0.12 17.22 7.43
N GLY A 150 -1.10 17.75 7.63
CA GLY A 150 -2.30 16.96 7.92
C GLY A 150 -2.22 16.13 9.21
N GLY A 151 -1.30 16.47 10.12
CA GLY A 151 -1.01 15.72 11.35
C GLY A 151 -1.81 16.23 12.55
N GLY A 152 -1.72 15.53 13.69
CA GLY A 152 -2.31 16.01 14.95
C GLY A 152 -3.75 15.57 15.21
N PHE A 153 -4.32 14.70 14.37
CA PHE A 153 -5.66 14.12 14.55
C PHE A 153 -5.56 12.66 14.99
N TYR A 154 -6.52 12.21 15.79
CA TYR A 154 -6.58 10.84 16.26
C TYR A 154 -7.36 9.95 15.28
N LYS A 155 -6.69 8.95 14.73
CA LYS A 155 -7.26 7.87 13.92
C LYS A 155 -7.01 6.55 14.63
N LYS A 156 -8.06 5.74 14.83
CA LYS A 156 -7.96 4.50 15.63
C LYS A 156 -7.05 3.47 14.96
N GLU A 157 -7.22 3.27 13.67
CA GLU A 157 -6.49 2.29 12.86
C GLU A 157 -5.00 2.65 12.79
N GLU A 158 -4.68 3.94 12.68
CA GLU A 158 -3.29 4.41 12.68
C GLU A 158 -2.63 4.25 14.05
N MET A 159 -3.39 4.43 15.14
CA MET A 159 -2.91 4.20 16.50
C MET A 159 -2.63 2.71 16.76
N GLU A 160 -3.50 1.81 16.30
CA GLU A 160 -3.26 0.37 16.36
C GLU A 160 -2.00 -0.03 15.57
N ALA A 161 -1.83 0.53 14.38
CA ALA A 161 -0.61 0.35 13.58
C ALA A 161 0.63 0.93 14.28
N ASP A 162 0.50 2.06 14.98
CA ASP A 162 1.59 2.65 15.75
C ASP A 162 2.04 1.75 16.90
N VAL A 163 1.13 1.07 17.58
CA VAL A 163 1.47 0.10 18.63
C VAL A 163 2.36 -1.01 18.06
N GLU A 164 2.03 -1.55 16.87
CA GLU A 164 2.89 -2.51 16.17
C GLU A 164 4.27 -1.92 15.83
N ARG A 165 4.33 -0.69 15.32
CA ARG A 165 5.60 -0.02 15.00
C ARG A 165 6.49 0.16 16.24
N ILE A 166 5.89 0.46 17.39
CA ILE A 166 6.62 0.53 18.66
C ILE A 166 7.19 -0.86 19.00
N ARG A 167 6.40 -1.93 18.91
CA ARG A 167 6.91 -3.30 19.13
C ARG A 167 8.04 -3.64 18.17
N GLU A 168 7.90 -3.34 16.88
CA GLU A 168 8.95 -3.56 15.88
C GLU A 168 10.22 -2.76 16.18
N LEU A 169 10.11 -1.51 16.64
CA LEU A 169 11.24 -0.69 17.07
C LEU A 169 12.01 -1.39 18.21
N TYR A 170 11.32 -1.83 19.25
CA TYR A 170 11.94 -2.53 20.38
C TYR A 170 12.56 -3.87 19.95
N HIS A 171 11.89 -4.66 19.12
CA HIS A 171 12.44 -5.89 18.55
C HIS A 171 13.68 -5.66 17.68
N SER A 172 13.79 -4.50 17.02
CA SER A 172 14.99 -4.11 16.27
C SER A 172 16.18 -3.74 17.17
N LYS A 173 15.92 -3.53 18.47
CA LYS A 173 16.93 -3.15 19.48
C LYS A 173 17.20 -4.28 20.49
N GLY A 174 16.69 -5.49 20.25
CA GLY A 174 16.94 -6.66 21.08
C GLY A 174 15.97 -6.90 22.22
N TYR A 175 14.89 -6.12 22.32
CA TYR A 175 13.86 -6.30 23.34
C TYR A 175 12.77 -7.22 22.79
N ILE A 176 12.94 -8.52 22.99
CA ILE A 176 12.06 -9.56 22.40
C ILE A 176 10.80 -9.76 23.23
N GLN A 177 10.88 -9.51 24.53
CA GLN A 177 9.78 -9.64 25.49
C GLN A 177 9.02 -8.32 25.70
N VAL A 178 9.19 -7.34 24.81
CA VAL A 178 8.50 -6.06 24.91
C VAL A 178 6.98 -6.28 24.87
N VAL A 179 6.28 -5.65 25.81
CA VAL A 179 4.82 -5.59 25.83
C VAL A 179 4.42 -4.14 25.71
N VAL A 180 3.70 -3.80 24.65
CA VAL A 180 3.07 -2.49 24.45
C VAL A 180 1.58 -2.66 24.71
N ALA A 181 1.09 -1.98 25.74
CA ALA A 181 -0.31 -2.03 26.13
C ALA A 181 -1.19 -1.23 25.16
N GLU A 182 -2.49 -1.52 25.17
CA GLU A 182 -3.47 -0.73 24.43
C GLU A 182 -3.42 0.76 24.83
N PRO A 183 -3.40 1.69 23.85
CA PRO A 183 -3.38 3.11 24.13
C PRO A 183 -4.63 3.56 24.89
N ARG A 184 -4.42 4.25 26.02
CA ARG A 184 -5.50 4.89 26.76
C ARG A 184 -5.73 6.28 26.18
N VAL A 185 -6.93 6.47 25.63
CA VAL A 185 -7.35 7.73 25.00
C VAL A 185 -8.35 8.41 25.91
N THR A 186 -8.04 9.62 26.37
CA THR A 186 -8.94 10.44 27.17
C THR A 186 -9.23 11.75 26.48
N LEU A 187 -10.47 12.23 26.64
CA LEU A 187 -10.94 13.47 26.07
C LEU A 187 -10.92 14.58 27.13
N SER A 188 -10.57 15.79 26.74
CA SER A 188 -10.68 16.96 27.60
C SER A 188 -12.14 17.25 27.99
N PRO A 189 -12.41 17.92 29.13
CA PRO A 189 -13.77 18.27 29.54
C PRO A 189 -14.54 19.10 28.50
N ASP A 190 -13.83 19.94 27.74
CA ASP A 190 -14.38 20.77 26.66
C ASP A 190 -14.53 20.01 25.33
N LYS A 191 -14.17 18.72 25.29
CA LYS A 191 -14.28 17.82 24.13
C LYS A 191 -13.48 18.23 22.88
N LYS A 192 -12.51 19.14 23.03
CA LYS A 192 -11.68 19.66 21.92
C LYS A 192 -10.33 18.96 21.78
N HIS A 193 -9.84 18.32 22.84
CA HIS A 193 -8.49 17.76 22.89
C HIS A 193 -8.49 16.31 23.34
N ILE A 194 -7.63 15.51 22.69
CA ILE A 194 -7.32 14.14 23.08
C ILE A 194 -5.96 14.09 23.76
N TYR A 195 -5.89 13.32 24.84
CA TYR A 195 -4.67 12.91 25.52
C TYR A 195 -4.50 11.41 25.33
N ILE A 196 -3.33 11.00 24.86
CA ILE A 196 -3.03 9.59 24.58
C ILE A 196 -1.92 9.15 25.52
N LYS A 197 -2.13 8.03 26.19
CA LYS A 197 -1.12 7.39 27.03
C LYS A 197 -0.86 5.97 26.55
N ILE A 198 0.39 5.67 26.22
CA ILE A 198 0.84 4.34 25.83
C ILE A 198 1.80 3.83 26.90
N SER A 199 1.49 2.68 27.47
CA SER A 199 2.34 2.03 28.47
C SER A 199 3.17 0.92 27.83
N VAL A 200 4.48 0.91 28.10
CA VAL A 200 5.44 -0.05 27.55
C VAL A 200 6.15 -0.75 28.71
N SER A 201 6.20 -2.07 28.65
CA SER A 201 7.10 -2.91 29.45
C SER A 201 8.19 -3.43 28.54
N GLU A 202 9.41 -2.90 28.66
CA GLU A 202 10.49 -3.14 27.68
C GLU A 202 11.04 -4.57 27.75
N GLY A 203 11.08 -5.15 28.96
CA GLY A 203 11.81 -6.39 29.22
C GLY A 203 13.32 -6.20 29.15
N GLU A 204 14.03 -7.32 29.06
CA GLU A 204 15.50 -7.34 28.99
C GLU A 204 15.99 -7.28 27.54
N GLN A 205 17.20 -6.74 27.34
CA GLN A 205 17.86 -6.73 26.03
C GLN A 205 18.59 -8.05 25.79
N PHE A 206 18.27 -8.71 24.68
CA PHE A 206 18.89 -9.96 24.27
C PHE A 206 20.02 -9.74 23.27
N LYS A 207 21.06 -10.57 23.36
CA LYS A 207 22.15 -10.68 22.39
C LYS A 207 22.07 -11.98 21.62
N VAL A 208 22.74 -12.05 20.47
CA VAL A 208 22.87 -13.28 19.69
C VAL A 208 23.85 -14.22 20.39
N GLY A 209 23.42 -15.43 20.73
CA GLY A 209 24.24 -16.47 21.36
C GLY A 209 25.01 -17.30 20.34
N SER A 210 24.29 -17.94 19.41
CA SER A 210 24.85 -18.64 18.25
C SER A 210 24.08 -18.29 16.98
N VAL A 211 24.72 -18.48 15.83
CA VAL A 211 24.09 -18.44 14.51
C VAL A 211 24.47 -19.72 13.78
N ASP A 212 23.51 -20.63 13.68
CA ASP A 212 23.68 -21.93 13.05
C ASP A 212 22.91 -21.96 11.72
N LEU A 213 23.52 -22.54 10.68
CA LEU A 213 22.91 -22.71 9.37
C LEU A 213 22.66 -24.21 9.14
N LYS A 214 21.51 -24.56 8.58
CA LYS A 214 21.16 -25.95 8.24
C LYS A 214 20.55 -26.01 6.85
N GLY A 215 20.87 -27.06 6.11
CA GLY A 215 20.29 -27.32 4.79
C GLY A 215 20.96 -26.55 3.64
N ASN A 216 22.02 -25.80 3.89
CA ASN A 216 22.84 -25.17 2.85
C ASN A 216 23.90 -26.14 2.31
N THR A 217 23.68 -26.69 1.13
CA THR A 217 24.66 -27.51 0.39
C THR A 217 25.30 -26.75 -0.78
N VAL A 218 24.62 -25.71 -1.28
CA VAL A 218 25.06 -24.87 -2.41
C VAL A 218 26.07 -23.79 -1.99
N PHE A 219 26.03 -23.38 -0.72
CA PHE A 219 26.94 -22.39 -0.13
C PHE A 219 27.50 -22.93 1.18
N THR A 220 28.76 -22.61 1.43
CA THR A 220 29.40 -22.90 2.72
C THR A 220 28.86 -21.96 3.81
N ASP A 221 28.93 -22.39 5.06
CA ASP A 221 28.53 -21.55 6.19
C ASP A 221 29.27 -20.22 6.20
N SER A 222 30.57 -20.24 5.89
CA SER A 222 31.40 -19.03 5.86
C SER A 222 30.92 -18.01 4.82
N GLU A 223 30.54 -18.47 3.63
CA GLU A 223 30.04 -17.58 2.57
C GLU A 223 28.72 -16.90 2.96
N LEU A 224 27.81 -17.63 3.59
CA LEU A 224 26.53 -17.08 4.05
C LEU A 224 26.71 -16.17 5.27
N LEU A 225 27.52 -16.59 6.26
CA LEU A 225 27.79 -15.82 7.47
C LEU A 225 28.50 -14.48 7.18
N GLN A 226 29.33 -14.40 6.14
CA GLN A 226 29.95 -13.13 5.70
C GLN A 226 28.97 -12.15 5.07
N LYS A 227 27.78 -12.61 4.64
CA LYS A 227 26.77 -11.79 3.94
C LYS A 227 25.62 -11.35 4.84
N ILE A 228 25.63 -11.74 6.11
CA ILE A 228 24.63 -11.38 7.10
C ILE A 228 25.21 -10.41 8.15
N GLU A 229 24.36 -9.56 8.71
CA GLU A 229 24.72 -8.60 9.75
C GLU A 229 24.67 -9.22 11.15
N THR A 230 23.75 -10.18 11.34
CA THR A 230 23.53 -10.92 12.59
C THR A 230 24.74 -11.81 12.89
N ALA A 231 25.37 -11.58 14.04
CA ALA A 231 26.55 -12.33 14.47
C ALA A 231 26.55 -12.50 15.99
N THR A 232 27.16 -13.58 16.46
CA THR A 232 27.35 -13.88 17.89
C THR A 232 27.90 -12.68 18.66
N GLY A 233 27.33 -12.42 19.83
CA GLY A 233 27.70 -11.32 20.73
C GLY A 233 27.08 -9.97 20.40
N LYS A 234 26.56 -9.76 19.19
CA LYS A 234 25.82 -8.53 18.86
C LYS A 234 24.43 -8.54 19.51
N VAL A 235 23.85 -7.35 19.67
CA VAL A 235 22.44 -7.22 20.09
C VAL A 235 21.54 -7.86 19.04
N PHE A 236 20.58 -8.68 19.48
CA PHE A 236 19.64 -9.29 18.57
C PHE A 236 18.80 -8.21 17.89
N ASN A 237 18.66 -8.26 16.57
CA ASN A 237 17.91 -7.27 15.82
C ASN A 237 17.01 -7.99 14.82
N ARG A 238 15.70 -7.99 15.09
CA ARG A 238 14.72 -8.67 14.23
C ARG A 238 14.66 -8.09 12.81
N LYS A 239 14.94 -6.79 12.65
CA LYS A 239 14.99 -6.13 11.34
C LYS A 239 16.24 -6.56 10.56
N ALA A 240 17.39 -6.65 11.23
CA ALA A 240 18.60 -7.19 10.63
C ALA A 240 18.40 -8.66 10.22
N LEU A 241 17.81 -9.49 11.08
CA LEU A 241 17.47 -10.88 10.76
C LEU A 241 16.59 -11.01 9.50
N ARG A 242 15.53 -10.20 9.37
CA ARG A 242 14.69 -10.18 8.15
C ARG A 242 15.50 -9.82 6.91
N LYS A 243 16.41 -8.84 7.03
CA LYS A 243 17.31 -8.42 5.94
C LYS A 243 18.30 -9.54 5.58
N ASP A 244 18.86 -10.20 6.57
CA ASP A 244 19.79 -11.32 6.42
C ASP A 244 19.12 -12.50 5.70
N ILE A 245 17.90 -12.86 6.10
CA ILE A 245 17.08 -13.86 5.40
C ILE A 245 16.87 -13.46 3.94
N SER A 246 16.48 -12.21 3.67
CA SER A 246 16.32 -11.72 2.29
C SER A 246 17.63 -11.76 1.50
N ASN A 247 18.76 -11.42 2.12
CA ASN A 247 20.07 -11.51 1.48
C ASN A 247 20.42 -12.97 1.11
N ILE A 248 20.18 -13.92 2.01
CA ILE A 248 20.40 -15.35 1.75
C ILE A 248 19.50 -15.81 0.59
N LEU A 249 18.19 -15.54 0.65
CA LEU A 249 17.25 -15.88 -0.43
C LEU A 249 17.69 -15.28 -1.78
N ASN A 250 18.17 -14.03 -1.77
CA ASN A 250 18.68 -13.40 -2.99
C ASN A 250 19.91 -14.14 -3.54
N LEU A 251 20.86 -14.57 -2.70
CA LEU A 251 22.03 -15.35 -3.15
C LEU A 251 21.64 -16.67 -3.81
N TYR A 252 20.67 -17.38 -3.23
CA TYR A 252 20.11 -18.61 -3.80
C TYR A 252 19.39 -18.32 -5.13
N SER A 253 18.56 -17.29 -5.14
CA SER A 253 17.82 -16.83 -6.32
C SER A 253 18.74 -16.36 -7.46
N GLU A 254 19.94 -15.84 -7.15
CA GLU A 254 20.99 -15.53 -8.13
C GLU A 254 21.61 -16.78 -8.77
N LYS A 255 21.52 -17.95 -8.13
CA LYS A 255 21.96 -19.25 -8.67
C LYS A 255 20.81 -20.09 -9.28
N GLY A 256 19.60 -19.54 -9.39
CA GLY A 256 18.44 -20.22 -9.98
C GLY A 256 17.49 -20.87 -8.99
N TYR A 257 17.76 -20.81 -7.69
CA TYR A 257 16.93 -21.39 -6.64
C TYR A 257 15.81 -20.41 -6.22
N ILE A 258 14.86 -20.17 -7.13
CA ILE A 258 13.80 -19.16 -6.94
C ILE A 258 12.78 -19.56 -5.85
N LEU A 259 12.57 -20.86 -5.64
CA LEU A 259 11.65 -21.40 -4.63
C LEU A 259 12.36 -21.73 -3.30
N SER A 260 13.57 -21.20 -3.09
CA SER A 260 14.26 -21.36 -1.81
C SER A 260 13.47 -20.72 -0.67
N ASP A 261 13.53 -21.33 0.51
CA ASP A 261 12.88 -20.84 1.73
C ASP A 261 13.89 -20.85 2.89
N VAL A 262 13.86 -19.84 3.75
CA VAL A 262 14.72 -19.74 4.93
C VAL A 262 13.84 -19.51 6.15
N ARG A 263 13.78 -20.50 7.03
CA ARG A 263 12.99 -20.47 8.25
C ARG A 263 13.88 -20.20 9.46
N PRO A 264 13.73 -19.04 10.13
CA PRO A 264 14.44 -18.77 11.37
C PRO A 264 13.78 -19.50 12.54
N MET A 265 14.56 -20.31 13.25
CA MET A 265 14.21 -20.89 14.54
C MET A 265 14.96 -20.12 15.63
N LEU A 266 14.21 -19.55 16.56
CA LEU A 266 14.76 -18.79 17.69
C LEU A 266 14.62 -19.61 18.96
N ASP A 267 15.74 -19.89 19.60
CA ASP A 267 15.78 -20.46 20.95
C ASP A 267 16.23 -19.39 21.94
N LEU A 268 15.40 -19.10 22.94
CA LEU A 268 15.58 -18.01 23.87
C LEU A 268 16.13 -18.53 25.21
N ASP A 269 17.38 -18.21 25.50
CA ASP A 269 17.95 -18.40 26.85
C ASP A 269 17.67 -17.14 27.68
N ILE A 270 16.57 -17.19 28.44
CA ILE A 270 16.11 -16.07 29.28
C ILE A 270 17.13 -15.76 30.39
N GLN A 271 17.80 -16.76 30.94
CA GLN A 271 18.76 -16.56 32.04
C GLN A 271 20.01 -15.83 31.57
N LYS A 272 20.55 -16.24 30.41
CA LYS A 272 21.74 -15.61 29.82
C LYS A 272 21.41 -14.40 28.95
N LYS A 273 20.13 -14.12 28.70
CA LYS A 273 19.64 -13.07 27.81
C LYS A 273 20.20 -13.24 26.39
N LEU A 274 20.20 -14.49 25.92
CA LEU A 274 20.73 -14.86 24.61
C LEU A 274 19.63 -15.40 23.69
N VAL A 275 19.80 -15.15 22.39
CA VAL A 275 19.01 -15.76 21.32
C VAL A 275 19.94 -16.65 20.52
N ASN A 276 19.71 -17.95 20.56
CA ASN A 276 20.35 -18.89 19.67
C ASN A 276 19.51 -18.96 18.39
N LEU A 277 20.13 -18.63 17.26
CA LEU A 277 19.46 -18.55 15.97
C LEU A 277 19.87 -19.76 15.13
N THR A 278 18.90 -20.53 14.66
CA THR A 278 19.13 -21.52 13.59
C THR A 278 18.36 -21.10 12.35
N LEU A 279 19.05 -20.87 11.23
CA LEU A 279 18.44 -20.64 9.93
C LEU A 279 18.35 -21.97 9.18
N SER A 280 17.14 -22.51 9.09
CA SER A 280 16.87 -23.72 8.31
C SER A 280 16.57 -23.32 6.87
N ILE A 281 17.46 -23.68 5.95
CA ILE A 281 17.40 -23.36 4.53
C ILE A 281 16.86 -24.58 3.78
N SER A 282 15.81 -24.36 2.99
CA SER A 282 15.32 -25.29 1.98
C SER A 282 15.72 -24.74 0.62
N GLU A 283 16.70 -25.36 -0.03
CA GLU A 283 17.31 -24.80 -1.26
C GLU A 283 16.37 -24.92 -2.47
N GLY A 284 15.61 -26.01 -2.56
CA GLY A 284 14.74 -26.29 -3.70
C GLY A 284 15.52 -26.65 -4.96
N ASP A 285 14.85 -26.59 -6.11
CA ASP A 285 15.42 -26.89 -7.43
C ASP A 285 15.96 -25.65 -8.13
N ILE A 286 16.85 -25.87 -9.11
CA ILE A 286 17.29 -24.83 -10.05
C ILE A 286 16.22 -24.65 -11.12
N PHE A 287 15.82 -23.41 -11.35
CA PHE A 287 14.88 -23.05 -12.41
C PHE A 287 15.58 -22.39 -13.59
N ARG A 288 15.06 -22.63 -14.78
CA ARG A 288 15.45 -21.93 -16.01
C ARG A 288 14.41 -20.88 -16.38
N VAL A 289 14.83 -19.84 -17.09
CA VAL A 289 13.92 -18.86 -17.67
C VAL A 289 13.13 -19.56 -18.78
N GLY A 290 11.80 -19.53 -18.67
CA GLY A 290 10.88 -19.95 -19.72
C GLY A 290 10.74 -18.83 -20.74
N ARG A 291 9.51 -18.35 -20.94
CA ARG A 291 9.21 -17.23 -21.86
C ARG A 291 9.30 -15.88 -21.17
N ILE A 292 9.78 -14.89 -21.91
CA ILE A 292 9.73 -13.49 -21.50
C ILE A 292 8.55 -12.81 -22.20
N ILE A 293 7.49 -12.57 -21.42
CA ILE A 293 6.21 -12.08 -21.90
C ILE A 293 6.11 -10.59 -21.60
N ILE A 294 6.20 -9.76 -22.64
CA ILE A 294 6.13 -8.30 -22.52
C ILE A 294 4.71 -7.83 -22.84
N THR A 295 4.12 -7.03 -21.95
CA THR A 295 2.74 -6.53 -22.09
C THR A 295 2.64 -5.04 -21.76
N GLY A 296 1.66 -4.35 -22.37
CA GLY A 296 1.38 -2.93 -22.14
C GLY A 296 2.17 -1.96 -23.03
N ASN A 297 3.04 -2.46 -23.90
CA ASN A 297 3.81 -1.70 -24.87
C ASN A 297 3.04 -1.54 -26.20
N ARG A 298 2.10 -0.59 -26.26
CA ARG A 298 1.26 -0.37 -27.45
C ARG A 298 2.01 0.40 -28.55
N ILE A 299 2.85 1.34 -28.16
CA ILE A 299 3.63 2.20 -29.06
C ILE A 299 5.06 1.67 -29.21
N THR A 300 5.69 1.36 -28.09
CA THR A 300 7.07 0.89 -27.97
C THR A 300 7.17 -0.54 -28.46
N ARG A 301 8.07 -0.78 -29.40
CA ARG A 301 8.28 -2.11 -29.97
C ARG A 301 8.84 -3.05 -28.90
N ASP A 302 8.37 -4.28 -28.89
CA ASP A 302 8.84 -5.35 -27.98
C ASP A 302 10.37 -5.41 -27.90
N LYS A 303 11.05 -5.39 -29.07
CA LYS A 303 12.52 -5.42 -29.15
C LYS A 303 13.24 -4.33 -28.34
N VAL A 304 12.61 -3.18 -28.13
CA VAL A 304 13.19 -2.06 -27.37
C VAL A 304 13.22 -2.39 -25.88
N ILE A 305 12.23 -3.13 -25.38
CA ILE A 305 12.17 -3.61 -24.00
C ILE A 305 13.04 -4.87 -23.87
N ARG A 306 12.89 -5.82 -24.81
CA ARG A 306 13.60 -7.10 -24.80
C ARG A 306 15.12 -6.92 -24.79
N ARG A 307 15.68 -5.97 -25.55
CA ARG A 307 17.13 -5.69 -25.53
C ARG A 307 17.67 -5.14 -24.21
N GLU A 308 16.79 -4.62 -23.35
CA GLU A 308 17.17 -4.15 -22.01
C GLU A 308 17.15 -5.26 -20.97
N MET A 309 16.55 -6.42 -21.30
CA MET A 309 16.62 -7.62 -20.49
C MET A 309 18.06 -8.16 -20.46
N ARG A 310 18.43 -8.70 -19.30
CA ARG A 310 19.74 -9.32 -19.03
C ARG A 310 19.64 -10.82 -18.80
N LEU A 311 18.43 -11.37 -18.94
CA LEU A 311 18.10 -12.77 -18.91
C LEU A 311 17.56 -13.11 -20.29
N ASP A 312 18.02 -14.22 -20.87
CA ASP A 312 17.46 -14.78 -22.09
C ASP A 312 16.66 -16.05 -21.77
N GLU A 313 15.75 -16.41 -22.69
CA GLU A 313 14.94 -17.62 -22.57
C GLU A 313 15.86 -18.85 -22.60
N GLY A 314 15.69 -19.76 -21.63
CA GLY A 314 16.54 -20.94 -21.44
C GLY A 314 17.72 -20.77 -20.47
N ASP A 315 18.09 -19.53 -20.11
CA ASP A 315 19.12 -19.26 -19.12
C ASP A 315 18.74 -19.82 -17.74
N VAL A 316 19.73 -20.07 -16.88
CA VAL A 316 19.44 -20.29 -15.45
C VAL A 316 18.87 -19.01 -14.88
N PHE A 317 17.76 -19.11 -14.17
CA PHE A 317 17.12 -17.96 -13.55
C PHE A 317 18.10 -17.22 -12.63
N ASN A 318 18.13 -15.90 -12.70
CA ASN A 318 19.00 -15.08 -11.87
C ASN A 318 18.31 -13.77 -11.50
N SER A 319 17.97 -13.61 -10.22
CA SER A 319 17.27 -12.43 -9.72
C SER A 319 18.07 -11.14 -9.83
N LYS A 320 19.41 -11.18 -9.80
CA LYS A 320 20.26 -10.01 -9.99
C LYS A 320 20.23 -9.52 -11.43
N LEU A 321 20.23 -10.43 -12.40
CA LEU A 321 20.05 -10.08 -13.81
C LEU A 321 18.63 -9.55 -14.06
N MET A 322 17.61 -10.12 -13.42
CA MET A 322 16.25 -9.59 -13.47
C MET A 322 16.18 -8.14 -12.92
N ARG A 323 16.73 -7.89 -11.72
CA ARG A 323 16.77 -6.55 -11.13
C ARG A 323 17.50 -5.55 -12.03
N ARG A 324 18.62 -5.98 -12.63
CA ARG A 324 19.34 -5.15 -13.60
C ARG A 324 18.52 -4.88 -14.87
N SER A 325 17.70 -5.84 -15.30
CA SER A 325 16.76 -5.66 -16.41
C SER A 325 15.71 -4.60 -16.09
N TYR A 326 15.10 -4.69 -14.91
CA TYR A 326 14.17 -3.68 -14.39
C TYR A 326 14.80 -2.29 -14.40
N GLU A 327 16.00 -2.14 -13.81
CA GLU A 327 16.71 -0.86 -13.74
C GLU A 327 16.96 -0.28 -15.14
N ARG A 328 17.36 -1.12 -16.11
CA ARG A 328 17.62 -0.67 -17.48
C ARG A 328 16.36 -0.22 -18.19
N ILE A 329 15.27 -0.99 -18.08
CA ILE A 329 13.97 -0.63 -18.67
C ILE A 329 13.46 0.67 -18.03
N ALA A 330 13.52 0.80 -16.70
CA ALA A 330 13.11 2.02 -16.00
C ALA A 330 13.97 3.24 -16.41
N ASN A 331 15.28 3.05 -16.60
CA ASN A 331 16.20 4.10 -17.02
C ASN A 331 15.99 4.58 -18.46
N THR A 332 15.23 3.84 -19.29
CA THR A 332 14.82 4.35 -20.61
C THR A 332 13.90 5.57 -20.51
N GLN A 333 13.18 5.73 -19.39
CA GLN A 333 12.17 6.77 -19.20
C GLN A 333 11.04 6.72 -20.25
N TYR A 334 10.79 5.54 -20.85
CA TYR A 334 9.68 5.31 -21.79
C TYR A 334 8.38 4.87 -21.10
N PHE A 335 8.44 4.58 -19.80
CA PHE A 335 7.34 4.03 -19.03
C PHE A 335 7.13 4.83 -17.73
N ASP A 336 5.87 4.98 -17.31
CA ASP A 336 5.48 5.51 -16.00
C ASP A 336 5.69 4.44 -14.91
N SER A 337 5.42 3.18 -15.25
CA SER A 337 5.63 2.03 -14.38
C SER A 337 6.16 0.84 -15.15
N VAL A 338 7.05 0.08 -14.51
CA VAL A 338 7.59 -1.18 -14.99
C VAL A 338 7.41 -2.19 -13.86
N GLU A 339 6.87 -3.36 -14.17
CA GLU A 339 6.69 -4.46 -13.23
C GLU A 339 7.24 -5.72 -13.90
N ILE A 340 8.16 -6.42 -13.22
CA ILE A 340 8.74 -7.68 -13.70
C ILE A 340 8.42 -8.74 -12.67
N THR A 341 7.56 -9.68 -13.04
CA THR A 341 7.05 -10.72 -12.15
C THR A 341 7.48 -12.09 -12.67
N PRO A 342 8.26 -12.86 -11.89
CA PRO A 342 8.53 -14.26 -12.21
C PRO A 342 7.35 -15.14 -11.82
N GLU A 343 6.94 -16.03 -12.72
CA GLU A 343 5.90 -17.03 -12.51
C GLU A 343 6.53 -18.44 -12.61
N PRO A 344 6.94 -19.04 -11.47
CA PRO A 344 7.56 -20.36 -11.46
C PRO A 344 6.52 -21.46 -11.72
N THR A 345 6.85 -22.36 -12.64
CA THR A 345 6.15 -23.62 -12.89
C THR A 345 6.96 -24.76 -12.28
N ALA A 346 6.57 -25.21 -11.09
CA ALA A 346 7.37 -26.14 -10.28
C ALA A 346 7.63 -27.50 -10.96
N GLU A 347 6.63 -28.04 -11.66
CA GLU A 347 6.72 -29.34 -12.33
C GLU A 347 7.75 -29.35 -13.47
N GLU A 348 7.78 -28.27 -14.24
CA GLU A 348 8.64 -28.14 -15.42
C GLU A 348 10.00 -27.49 -15.10
N LYS A 349 10.19 -26.97 -13.89
CA LYS A 349 11.40 -26.24 -13.45
C LYS A 349 11.73 -25.03 -14.35
N TYR A 350 10.71 -24.37 -14.87
CA TYR A 350 10.80 -23.13 -15.64
C TYR A 350 10.14 -21.97 -14.91
N VAL A 351 10.59 -20.75 -15.21
CA VAL A 351 10.01 -19.49 -14.71
C VAL A 351 9.68 -18.63 -15.93
N ASP A 352 8.41 -18.46 -16.22
CA ASP A 352 7.97 -17.45 -17.19
C ASP A 352 8.14 -16.06 -16.54
N VAL A 353 8.65 -15.08 -17.28
CA VAL A 353 8.93 -13.74 -16.78
C VAL A 353 7.97 -12.75 -17.44
N HIS A 354 7.04 -12.24 -16.66
CA HIS A 354 6.05 -11.27 -17.10
C HIS A 354 6.57 -9.85 -16.90
N VAL A 355 6.80 -9.14 -17.99
CA VAL A 355 7.22 -7.74 -18.01
C VAL A 355 6.01 -6.89 -18.38
N LYS A 356 5.38 -6.27 -17.38
CA LYS A 356 4.23 -5.38 -17.57
C LYS A 356 4.70 -3.94 -17.50
N VAL A 357 4.42 -3.17 -18.54
CA VAL A 357 4.79 -1.75 -18.62
C VAL A 357 3.57 -0.87 -18.82
N LYS A 358 3.63 0.36 -18.28
CA LYS A 358 2.69 1.43 -18.58
C LYS A 358 3.44 2.52 -19.33
N GLU A 359 3.16 2.68 -20.62
CA GLU A 359 3.82 3.68 -21.45
C GLU A 359 3.51 5.10 -20.99
N ARG A 360 4.52 5.97 -21.03
CA ARG A 360 4.39 7.40 -20.73
C ARG A 360 4.57 8.23 -21.98
N GLN A 361 4.20 9.51 -21.87
CA GLN A 361 4.56 10.49 -22.89
C GLN A 361 6.08 10.76 -22.85
N THR A 362 6.74 10.51 -23.97
CA THR A 362 8.20 10.69 -24.15
C THR A 362 8.55 11.97 -24.91
N GLY A 363 7.54 12.68 -25.42
CA GLY A 363 7.68 13.99 -26.06
C GLY A 363 7.70 15.11 -25.03
N MET A 364 8.58 16.08 -25.20
CA MET A 364 8.70 17.25 -24.35
C MET A 364 8.90 18.50 -25.21
N LEU A 365 8.16 19.55 -24.90
CA LEU A 365 8.34 20.89 -25.44
C LEU A 365 8.85 21.78 -24.30
N SER A 366 10.00 22.42 -24.52
CA SER A 366 10.58 23.38 -23.58
C SER A 366 10.70 24.74 -24.26
N ILE A 367 10.30 25.79 -23.56
CA ILE A 367 10.47 27.18 -24.00
C ILE A 367 11.11 27.93 -22.85
N GLY A 368 12.18 28.67 -23.13
CA GLY A 368 12.93 29.41 -22.13
C GLY A 368 13.42 30.75 -22.66
N GLY A 369 13.77 31.63 -21.74
CA GLY A 369 14.38 32.90 -22.05
C GLY A 369 15.34 33.33 -20.95
N GLY A 370 16.34 34.15 -21.31
CA GLY A 370 17.34 34.64 -20.38
C GLY A 370 17.95 35.96 -20.85
N TYR A 371 18.74 36.58 -19.96
CA TYR A 371 19.48 37.78 -20.28
C TYR A 371 20.93 37.64 -19.80
N SER A 372 21.91 37.94 -20.66
CA SER A 372 23.32 37.97 -20.27
C SER A 372 24.01 39.23 -20.76
N SER A 373 25.09 39.65 -20.09
CA SER A 373 25.89 40.80 -20.53
C SER A 373 26.55 40.57 -21.88
N ALA A 374 26.84 39.31 -22.23
CA ALA A 374 27.48 38.93 -23.49
C ALA A 374 26.49 38.86 -24.66
N ASP A 375 25.33 38.22 -24.47
CA ASP A 375 24.37 37.89 -25.53
C ASP A 375 23.07 38.68 -25.47
N ARG A 376 22.92 39.55 -24.45
CA ARG A 376 21.69 40.29 -24.14
C ARG A 376 20.52 39.33 -24.00
N PHE A 377 19.38 39.60 -24.63
CA PHE A 377 18.22 38.72 -24.59
C PHE A 377 18.49 37.42 -25.36
N ILE A 378 18.16 36.29 -24.74
CA ILE A 378 18.27 34.95 -25.28
C ILE A 378 16.88 34.30 -25.21
N GLY A 379 16.38 33.80 -26.33
CA GLY A 379 15.22 32.91 -26.39
C GLY A 379 15.65 31.51 -26.80
N MET A 380 15.11 30.50 -26.16
CA MET A 380 15.35 29.10 -26.51
C MET A 380 14.05 28.32 -26.62
N GLY A 381 13.95 27.47 -27.64
CA GLY A 381 12.90 26.48 -27.78
C GLY A 381 13.52 25.13 -28.07
N ASP A 382 13.07 24.09 -27.39
CA ASP A 382 13.41 22.71 -27.74
C ASP A 382 12.21 21.78 -27.78
N ILE A 383 12.20 20.94 -28.81
CA ILE A 383 11.28 19.82 -28.95
C ILE A 383 12.14 18.56 -28.87
N THR A 384 11.87 17.71 -27.89
CA THR A 384 12.57 16.44 -27.69
C THR A 384 11.56 15.29 -27.75
N GLN A 385 11.90 14.24 -28.47
CA GLN A 385 11.19 12.97 -28.49
C GLN A 385 12.20 11.84 -28.25
N THR A 386 12.14 11.19 -27.08
CA THR A 386 13.14 10.19 -26.67
C THR A 386 12.83 8.75 -27.10
N ASN A 387 11.62 8.50 -27.60
CA ASN A 387 11.18 7.19 -28.13
C ASN A 387 10.42 7.34 -29.45
N LEU A 388 11.06 7.98 -30.43
CA LEU A 388 10.42 8.26 -31.73
C LEU A 388 9.99 6.95 -32.41
N PHE A 389 8.72 6.90 -32.83
CA PHE A 389 8.05 5.73 -33.44
C PHE A 389 8.11 4.44 -32.60
N GLY A 390 8.31 4.55 -31.29
CA GLY A 390 8.44 3.39 -30.42
C GLY A 390 9.71 2.55 -30.66
N LYS A 391 10.74 3.12 -31.32
CA LYS A 391 11.99 2.43 -31.67
C LYS A 391 13.14 2.72 -30.71
N GLY A 392 12.93 3.59 -29.71
CA GLY A 392 13.95 4.11 -28.82
C GLY A 392 14.86 5.17 -29.46
N TYR A 393 14.47 5.73 -30.60
CA TYR A 393 15.22 6.79 -31.27
C TYR A 393 15.01 8.12 -30.57
N VAL A 394 16.08 8.88 -30.40
CA VAL A 394 16.04 10.22 -29.82
C VAL A 394 16.11 11.24 -30.95
N LEU A 395 15.07 12.07 -31.07
CA LEU A 395 15.06 13.24 -31.95
C LEU A 395 14.94 14.48 -31.09
N ARG A 396 15.87 15.42 -31.24
CA ARG A 396 15.81 16.72 -30.60
C ARG A 396 16.02 17.82 -31.63
N LEU A 397 15.11 18.77 -31.65
CA LEU A 397 15.22 20.01 -32.40
C LEU A 397 15.34 21.15 -31.39
N ARG A 398 16.42 21.91 -31.44
CA ARG A 398 16.64 23.09 -30.60
C ARG A 398 16.89 24.32 -31.46
N ALA A 399 16.23 25.41 -31.12
CA ALA A 399 16.49 26.74 -31.65
C ALA A 399 16.88 27.67 -30.49
N GLU A 400 17.97 28.41 -30.66
CA GLU A 400 18.42 29.44 -29.71
C GLU A 400 18.66 30.73 -30.49
N LEU A 401 17.98 31.79 -30.07
CA LEU A 401 18.03 33.11 -30.67
C LEU A 401 18.56 34.10 -29.64
N SER A 402 19.66 34.78 -29.93
CA SER A 402 20.18 35.88 -29.12
C SER A 402 20.49 37.10 -29.98
N ALA A 403 20.80 38.23 -29.33
CA ALA A 403 21.13 39.47 -30.03
C ALA A 403 22.45 39.41 -30.84
N ARG A 404 23.25 38.35 -30.67
CA ARG A 404 24.54 38.17 -31.36
C ARG A 404 24.66 36.85 -32.09
N ARG A 405 23.91 35.81 -31.67
CA ARG A 405 24.01 34.47 -32.21
C ARG A 405 22.63 33.86 -32.42
N THR A 406 22.46 33.21 -33.55
CA THR A 406 21.33 32.33 -33.80
C THR A 406 21.89 30.94 -34.06
N SER A 407 21.36 29.93 -33.38
CA SER A 407 21.76 28.54 -33.60
C SER A 407 20.56 27.63 -33.67
N TYR A 408 20.61 26.70 -34.64
CA TYR A 408 19.66 25.64 -34.81
C TYR A 408 20.42 24.32 -34.74
N ASN A 409 19.92 23.40 -33.92
CA ASN A 409 20.52 22.09 -33.76
C ASN A 409 19.45 21.03 -33.96
N LEU A 410 19.66 20.17 -34.96
CA LEU A 410 18.93 18.93 -35.14
C LEU A 410 19.82 17.78 -34.68
N PHE A 411 19.36 17.04 -33.69
CA PHE A 411 20.04 15.89 -33.14
C PHE A 411 19.17 14.66 -33.34
N PHE A 412 19.73 13.64 -33.99
CA PHE A 412 19.14 12.32 -34.10
C PHE A 412 20.12 11.28 -33.55
N LYS A 413 19.62 10.36 -32.73
CA LYS A 413 20.41 9.25 -32.18
C LYS A 413 19.60 7.96 -32.22
N ASP A 414 20.18 6.95 -32.88
CA ASP A 414 19.86 5.55 -32.61
C ASP A 414 20.82 5.05 -31.52
N PRO A 415 20.33 4.67 -30.33
CA PRO A 415 21.21 4.20 -29.25
C PRO A 415 21.82 2.81 -29.49
N TRP A 416 21.42 2.09 -30.54
CA TRP A 416 21.87 0.72 -30.82
C TRP A 416 22.13 0.47 -32.30
#